data_AF-A0A5A7U085-F1
#
_entry.id   AF-A0A5A7U085-F1
#
_cell.length_a   1.000
_cell.length_b   1.000
_cell.length_c   1.000
_cell.angle_alpha   90.00
_cell.angle_beta   90.00
_cell.angle_gamma   90.00
#
_symmetry.space_group_name_H-M   'P 1'
#
loop_
_entity.id
_entity.type
_entity.pdbx_description
1 polymer ?
#
loop_
_entity_poly.entity_id
_entity_poly.type
_entity_poly.pdbx_seq_one_letter_code
_entity_poly.pdbx_strand_id
1 'polypeptide(L)'
;MKGSVKDKLPRMYVHLTRRCIKIDQDQVEEFRDLAVLVILYLLQKVLMLLDQIGLYQSLARAVYVITVVSKLKLKDILVVRKFLDVFPEELSGLPPDREIEFLIDLVPGTALISQALYRMALMELRELKLQLQELVDKGFI
;
A
#
# COMPACT_ATOMS: atom_id res chain seq x y z
N MET A 1 -70.90 -1.21 31.24
CA MET A 1 -71.34 -2.26 30.30
C MET A 1 -70.28 -2.37 29.21
N LYS A 2 -69.84 -3.60 28.89
CA LYS A 2 -68.81 -3.91 27.89
C LYS A 2 -69.36 -3.82 26.46
N GLY A 3 -68.45 -3.56 25.52
CA GLY A 3 -68.51 -4.01 24.11
C GLY A 3 -68.97 -2.95 23.10
N SER A 4 -68.48 -2.87 21.88
CA SER A 4 -67.39 -3.58 21.18
C SER A 4 -67.05 -2.74 19.96
N VAL A 5 -65.78 -2.39 19.78
CA VAL A 5 -65.25 -1.75 18.56
C VAL A 5 -65.30 -2.80 17.44
N LYS A 6 -65.95 -2.48 16.31
CA LYS A 6 -65.82 -3.24 15.06
C LYS A 6 -65.04 -2.36 14.08
N ASP A 7 -63.72 -2.46 14.13
CA ASP A 7 -62.83 -1.84 13.15
C ASP A 7 -63.01 -2.53 11.80
N LYS A 8 -63.55 -1.79 10.84
CA LYS A 8 -63.61 -2.17 9.43
C LYS A 8 -62.31 -1.65 8.78
N LEU A 9 -61.31 -2.50 8.58
CA LEU A 9 -60.06 -2.10 7.92
C LEU A 9 -60.30 -1.66 6.45
N PRO A 10 -59.58 -0.63 5.95
CA PRO A 10 -59.79 -0.09 4.61
C PRO A 10 -59.07 -0.92 3.52
N ARG A 11 -59.80 -1.25 2.45
CA ARG A 11 -59.24 -1.85 1.21
C ARG A 11 -58.74 -0.73 0.29
N MET A 12 -57.53 -0.86 -0.27
CA MET A 12 -56.94 0.14 -1.17
C MET A 12 -57.00 -0.32 -2.63
N TYR A 13 -57.60 0.48 -3.51
CA TYR A 13 -57.67 0.24 -4.95
C TYR A 13 -56.74 1.22 -5.68
N VAL A 14 -55.83 0.71 -6.51
CA VAL A 14 -54.99 1.55 -7.39
C VAL A 14 -55.58 1.52 -8.79
N HIS A 15 -55.98 2.70 -9.30
CA HIS A 15 -56.54 2.85 -10.63
C HIS A 15 -55.44 3.05 -11.68
N LEU A 16 -55.19 2.02 -12.48
CA LEU A 16 -54.49 2.15 -13.75
C LEU A 16 -55.50 1.94 -14.89
N THR A 17 -55.40 2.80 -15.88
CA THR A 17 -56.43 3.13 -16.88
C THR A 17 -57.09 1.90 -17.51
N ARG A 18 -58.39 1.79 -17.23
CA ARG A 18 -59.42 0.90 -17.85
C ARG A 18 -59.44 -0.60 -17.51
N ARG A 19 -58.68 -1.08 -16.53
CA ARG A 19 -59.01 -2.35 -15.80
C ARG A 19 -58.62 -2.20 -14.34
N CYS A 20 -59.60 -2.21 -13.43
CA CYS A 20 -59.33 -2.34 -11.99
C CYS A 20 -58.81 -3.76 -11.73
N ILE A 21 -57.49 -3.94 -11.64
CA ILE A 21 -56.91 -5.17 -11.09
C ILE A 21 -57.09 -5.09 -9.58
N LYS A 22 -57.94 -5.97 -9.02
CA LYS A 22 -57.98 -6.19 -7.57
C LYS A 22 -56.65 -6.82 -7.19
N ILE A 23 -55.72 -6.00 -6.71
CA ILE A 23 -54.53 -6.52 -6.03
C ILE A 23 -54.99 -6.79 -4.60
N ASP A 24 -55.34 -8.05 -4.33
CA ASP A 24 -55.65 -8.49 -2.98
C ASP A 24 -54.41 -8.29 -2.09
N GLN A 25 -54.59 -8.22 -0.77
CA GLN A 25 -53.47 -8.02 0.15
C GLN A 25 -52.39 -9.11 -0.04
N ASP A 26 -52.83 -10.33 -0.37
CA ASP A 26 -52.02 -11.48 -0.77
C ASP A 26 -51.17 -11.23 -2.04
N GLN A 27 -51.66 -10.45 -3.01
CA GLN A 27 -50.93 -10.12 -4.23
C GLN A 27 -49.86 -9.04 -3.99
N VAL A 28 -50.11 -8.08 -3.09
CA VAL A 28 -49.08 -7.10 -2.66
C VAL A 28 -47.99 -7.79 -1.83
N GLU A 29 -48.36 -8.78 -1.01
CA GLU A 29 -47.42 -9.65 -0.32
C GLU A 29 -46.63 -10.53 -1.31
N GLU A 30 -47.26 -11.11 -2.33
CA GLU A 30 -46.58 -11.89 -3.38
C GLU A 30 -45.55 -11.05 -4.19
N PHE A 31 -45.91 -9.81 -4.56
CA PHE A 31 -44.95 -8.87 -5.18
C PHE A 31 -43.87 -8.39 -4.21
N ARG A 32 -44.20 -8.21 -2.93
CA ARG A 32 -43.21 -7.93 -1.88
C ARG A 32 -42.27 -9.10 -1.70
N ASP A 33 -42.77 -10.33 -1.71
CA ASP A 33 -41.99 -11.54 -1.56
C ASP A 33 -41.04 -11.71 -2.72
N LEU A 34 -41.49 -11.47 -3.95
CA LEU A 34 -40.62 -11.49 -5.13
C LEU A 34 -39.57 -10.38 -5.07
N ALA A 35 -39.95 -9.16 -4.66
CA ALA A 35 -39.02 -8.05 -4.49
C ALA A 35 -37.99 -8.33 -3.37
N VAL A 36 -38.43 -8.90 -2.25
CA VAL A 36 -37.59 -9.30 -1.13
C VAL A 36 -36.66 -10.44 -1.54
N LEU A 37 -37.12 -11.43 -2.30
CA LEU A 37 -36.29 -12.51 -2.86
C LEU A 37 -35.24 -11.97 -3.83
N VAL A 38 -35.60 -11.03 -4.71
CA VAL A 38 -34.66 -10.37 -5.62
C VAL A 38 -33.65 -9.53 -4.83
N ILE A 39 -34.08 -8.79 -3.81
CA ILE A 39 -33.18 -8.01 -2.95
C ILE A 39 -32.25 -8.94 -2.16
N LEU A 40 -32.75 -10.01 -1.57
CA LEU A 40 -31.96 -11.00 -0.84
C LEU A 40 -30.97 -11.69 -1.78
N TYR A 41 -31.39 -12.06 -2.99
CA TYR A 41 -30.50 -12.65 -4.00
C TYR A 41 -29.42 -11.68 -4.46
N LEU A 42 -29.77 -10.41 -4.72
CA LEU A 42 -28.80 -9.37 -5.10
C LEU A 42 -27.84 -9.06 -3.95
N LEU A 43 -28.33 -8.95 -2.71
CA LEU A 43 -27.52 -8.77 -1.51
C LEU A 43 -26.58 -9.96 -1.29
N GLN A 44 -27.10 -11.19 -1.40
CA GLN A 44 -26.30 -12.40 -1.31
C GLN A 44 -25.24 -12.45 -2.40
N LYS A 45 -25.58 -12.06 -3.64
CA LYS A 45 -24.64 -12.00 -4.76
C LYS A 45 -23.58 -10.91 -4.58
N VAL A 46 -23.94 -9.75 -4.02
CA VAL A 46 -22.98 -8.68 -3.66
C VAL A 46 -22.05 -9.14 -2.53
N LEU A 47 -22.58 -9.80 -1.50
CA LEU A 47 -21.79 -10.36 -0.40
C LEU A 47 -20.79 -11.42 -0.90
N MET A 48 -21.21 -12.33 -1.78
CA MET A 48 -20.32 -13.32 -2.38
C MET A 48 -19.26 -12.69 -3.30
N LEU A 49 -19.61 -11.62 -4.02
CA LEU A 49 -18.69 -10.92 -4.92
C LEU A 49 -17.64 -10.10 -4.14
N LEU A 50 -18.01 -9.53 -2.99
CA LEU A 50 -17.09 -8.86 -2.08
C LEU A 50 -16.06 -9.82 -1.46
N ASP A 51 -16.44 -11.07 -1.19
CA ASP A 51 -15.52 -12.10 -0.68
C ASP A 51 -14.53 -12.59 -1.77
N GLN A 52 -15.00 -12.72 -3.01
CA GLN A 52 -14.16 -13.11 -4.16
C GLN A 52 -13.11 -12.07 -4.56
N ILE A 53 -13.32 -10.79 -4.23
CA ILE A 53 -12.41 -9.72 -4.63
C ILE A 53 -11.01 -9.90 -4.01
N GLY A 54 -10.84 -10.70 -2.94
CA GLY A 54 -9.53 -11.08 -2.37
C GLY A 54 -8.68 -9.90 -1.89
N LEU A 55 -9.14 -8.67 -2.10
CA LEU A 55 -8.45 -7.41 -1.85
C LEU A 55 -8.18 -7.25 -0.36
N TYR A 56 -9.11 -7.67 0.50
CA TYR A 56 -8.87 -7.67 1.93
C TYR A 56 -7.76 -8.64 2.33
N GLN A 57 -7.74 -9.84 1.76
CA GLN A 57 -6.70 -10.84 2.05
C GLN A 57 -5.34 -10.41 1.52
N SER A 58 -5.28 -9.82 0.31
CA SER A 58 -4.06 -9.33 -0.29
C SER A 58 -3.53 -8.08 0.43
N LEU A 59 -4.40 -7.13 0.79
CA LEU A 59 -4.02 -5.97 1.59
C LEU A 59 -3.62 -6.38 3.01
N ALA A 60 -4.35 -7.28 3.68
CA ALA A 60 -3.97 -7.79 4.99
C ALA A 60 -2.61 -8.49 4.96
N ARG A 61 -2.34 -9.30 3.92
CA ARG A 61 -1.05 -9.95 3.71
C ARG A 61 0.06 -8.94 3.40
N ALA A 62 -0.20 -7.95 2.56
CA ALA A 62 0.74 -6.88 2.25
C ALA A 62 1.07 -6.05 3.50
N VAL A 63 0.06 -5.65 4.29
CA VAL A 63 0.23 -4.95 5.57
C VAL A 63 0.99 -5.82 6.57
N TYR A 64 0.70 -7.12 6.65
CA TYR A 64 1.46 -8.04 7.50
C TYR A 64 2.93 -8.14 7.07
N VAL A 65 3.19 -8.34 5.77
CA VAL A 65 4.56 -8.40 5.25
C VAL A 65 5.29 -7.09 5.49
N ILE A 66 4.68 -5.94 5.19
CA ILE A 66 5.26 -4.62 5.44
C ILE A 66 5.56 -4.46 6.93
N THR A 67 4.59 -4.68 7.82
CA THR A 67 4.79 -4.50 9.27
C THR A 67 5.82 -5.46 9.86
N VAL A 68 5.92 -6.69 9.36
CA VAL A 68 6.96 -7.64 9.74
C VAL A 68 8.32 -7.15 9.24
N VAL A 69 8.45 -6.82 7.95
CA VAL A 69 9.70 -6.35 7.34
C VAL A 69 10.18 -5.05 7.97
N SER A 70 9.29 -4.10 8.30
CA SER A 70 9.63 -2.86 9.00
C SER A 70 10.19 -3.07 10.40
N LYS A 71 9.89 -4.22 11.04
CA LYS A 71 10.38 -4.57 12.37
C LYS A 71 11.64 -5.44 12.33
N LEU A 72 11.99 -6.00 11.17
CA LEU A 72 13.20 -6.80 11.02
C LEU A 72 14.42 -5.88 10.94
N LYS A 73 15.45 -6.18 11.71
CA LYS A 73 16.76 -5.54 11.54
C LYS A 73 17.43 -6.17 10.32
N LEU A 74 18.35 -5.46 9.64
CA LEU A 74 19.09 -6.01 8.50
C LEU A 74 19.75 -7.36 8.84
N LYS A 75 20.29 -7.45 10.06
CA LYS A 75 20.84 -8.68 10.63
C LYS A 75 19.85 -9.80 10.88
N ASP A 76 18.56 -9.66 10.58
CA ASP A 76 17.54 -10.73 10.70
C ASP A 76 17.26 -11.42 9.36
N ILE A 77 17.70 -10.83 8.26
CA ILE A 77 17.57 -11.39 6.92
C ILE A 77 18.62 -12.50 6.75
N LEU A 78 18.18 -13.74 6.46
CA LEU A 78 19.08 -14.92 6.37
C LEU A 78 20.28 -14.71 5.43
N VAL A 79 20.05 -14.04 4.29
CA VAL A 79 21.13 -13.70 3.34
C VAL A 79 22.11 -12.70 3.96
N VAL A 80 21.63 -11.64 4.60
CA VAL A 80 22.49 -10.64 5.23
C VAL A 80 23.24 -11.24 6.42
N ARG A 81 22.59 -12.09 7.22
CA ARG A 81 23.22 -12.86 8.31
C ARG A 81 24.43 -13.67 7.84
N LYS A 82 24.37 -14.21 6.61
CA LYS A 82 25.46 -15.00 6.03
C LYS A 82 26.66 -14.15 5.61
N PHE A 83 26.47 -12.84 5.41
CA PHE A 83 27.48 -11.91 4.90
C PHE A 83 27.57 -10.63 5.76
N LEU A 84 27.43 -10.75 7.08
CA LEU A 84 27.46 -9.58 7.98
C LEU A 84 28.78 -8.83 7.95
N ASP A 85 29.86 -9.52 7.61
CA ASP A 85 31.21 -8.99 7.38
C ASP A 85 31.29 -8.09 6.13
N VAL A 86 30.43 -8.30 5.13
CA VAL A 86 30.35 -7.48 3.91
C VAL A 86 29.48 -6.24 4.10
N PHE A 87 28.61 -6.22 5.11
CA PHE A 87 27.72 -5.11 5.43
C PHE A 87 27.98 -4.55 6.84
N PRO A 88 29.19 -4.07 7.14
CA PRO A 88 29.46 -3.44 8.42
C PRO A 88 28.71 -2.11 8.54
N GLU A 89 28.36 -1.74 9.78
CA GLU A 89 27.63 -0.50 10.07
C GLU A 89 28.48 0.75 9.77
N GLU A 90 29.81 0.61 9.86
CA GLU A 90 30.81 1.59 9.43
C GLU A 90 31.90 0.91 8.60
N LEU A 91 32.38 1.57 7.54
CA LEU A 91 33.49 1.07 6.73
C LEU A 91 34.82 1.31 7.46
N SER A 92 35.60 0.25 7.66
CA SER A 92 36.85 0.28 8.44
C SER A 92 38.06 0.82 7.68
N GLY A 93 37.91 1.20 6.41
CA GLY A 93 38.99 1.72 5.56
C GLY A 93 38.85 1.27 4.11
N LEU A 94 39.88 1.53 3.31
CA LEU A 94 39.95 1.08 1.92
C LEU A 94 39.92 -0.45 1.82
N PRO A 95 39.38 -1.01 0.73
CA PRO A 95 39.50 -2.44 0.46
C PRO A 95 40.99 -2.82 0.38
N PRO A 96 41.36 -4.08 0.69
CA PRO A 96 42.71 -4.57 0.51
C PRO A 96 43.21 -4.31 -0.91
N ASP A 97 44.53 -4.15 -1.04
CA ASP A 97 45.18 -4.05 -2.36
C ASP A 97 44.72 -5.21 -3.24
N ARG A 98 44.16 -4.85 -4.38
CA ARG A 98 43.71 -5.81 -5.39
C ARG A 98 44.87 -6.07 -6.34
N GLU A 99 45.01 -7.31 -6.79
CA GLU A 99 45.98 -7.68 -7.82
C GLU A 99 45.72 -6.96 -9.16
N ILE A 100 44.52 -6.41 -9.34
CA ILE A 100 44.10 -5.66 -10.52
C ILE A 100 44.16 -4.17 -10.20
N GLU A 101 45.04 -3.47 -10.90
CA GLU A 101 45.10 -2.01 -10.90
C GLU A 101 43.96 -1.43 -11.75
N PHE A 102 43.30 -0.40 -11.23
CA PHE A 102 42.33 0.37 -12.00
C PHE A 102 43.07 1.46 -12.78
N LEU A 103 43.26 1.24 -14.08
CA LEU A 103 43.82 2.24 -14.98
C LEU A 103 42.72 3.18 -15.49
N ILE A 104 42.97 4.48 -15.42
CA ILE A 104 42.11 5.50 -16.04
C ILE A 104 42.71 5.85 -17.40
N ASP A 105 42.25 5.16 -18.43
CA ASP A 105 42.68 5.43 -19.81
C ASP A 105 41.95 6.66 -20.35
N LEU A 106 42.71 7.70 -20.70
CA LEU A 106 42.17 8.87 -21.37
C LEU A 106 42.15 8.64 -22.88
N VAL A 107 41.09 9.08 -23.55
CA VAL A 107 41.07 9.13 -25.01
C VAL A 107 42.21 10.04 -25.49
N PRO A 108 43.06 9.62 -26.44
CA PRO A 108 44.16 10.44 -26.94
C PRO A 108 43.68 11.84 -27.36
N GLY A 109 44.35 12.88 -26.88
CA GLY A 109 43.95 14.27 -27.10
C GLY A 109 43.00 14.86 -26.05
N THR A 110 42.59 14.09 -25.03
CA THR A 110 41.82 14.61 -23.89
C THR A 110 42.72 15.47 -23.00
N ALA A 111 42.36 16.75 -22.86
CA ALA A 111 42.99 17.64 -21.88
C ALA A 111 42.43 17.37 -20.48
N LEU A 112 43.28 17.50 -19.46
CA LEU A 112 42.84 17.44 -18.07
C LEU A 112 41.90 18.61 -17.76
N ILE A 113 40.86 18.34 -16.96
CA ILE A 113 39.89 19.35 -16.54
C ILE A 113 40.43 20.04 -15.30
N SER A 114 40.58 21.37 -15.37
CA SER A 114 40.88 22.23 -14.23
C SER A 114 39.81 23.30 -14.13
N GLN A 115 38.96 23.22 -13.11
CA GLN A 115 37.88 24.17 -12.85
C GLN A 115 38.07 24.84 -11.50
N ALA A 116 37.65 26.10 -11.39
CA ALA A 116 37.63 26.81 -10.12
C ALA A 116 36.64 26.13 -9.15
N LEU A 117 36.95 26.18 -7.85
CA LEU A 117 36.05 25.67 -6.81
C LEU A 117 34.70 26.40 -6.86
N TYR A 118 33.61 25.65 -6.66
CA TYR A 118 32.28 26.24 -6.48
C TYR A 118 32.24 27.15 -5.24
N ARG A 119 31.45 28.23 -5.33
CA ARG A 119 31.24 29.11 -4.19
C ARG A 119 30.31 28.43 -3.19
N MET A 120 30.77 28.27 -1.96
CA MET A 120 30.02 27.68 -0.84
C MET A 120 29.93 28.69 0.31
N ALA A 121 28.87 28.63 1.09
CA ALA A 121 28.73 29.43 2.30
C ALA A 121 29.71 28.96 3.40
N LEU A 122 29.98 29.82 4.39
CA LEU A 122 30.92 29.49 5.47
C LEU A 122 30.51 28.24 6.26
N MET A 123 29.20 28.02 6.44
CA MET A 123 28.67 26.84 7.14
C MET A 123 28.92 25.55 6.34
N GLU A 124 28.72 25.59 5.02
CA GLU A 124 28.98 24.46 4.13
C GLU A 124 30.47 24.14 4.08
N LEU A 125 31.35 25.16 4.07
CA LEU A 125 32.81 24.96 4.12
C LEU A 125 33.27 24.30 5.42
N ARG A 126 32.63 24.62 6.55
CA ARG A 126 32.94 23.98 7.84
C ARG A 126 32.54 22.51 7.83
N GLU A 127 31.35 22.22 7.33
CA GLU A 127 30.85 20.84 7.19
C GLU A 127 31.74 20.03 6.24
N LEU A 128 32.07 20.57 5.06
CA LEU A 128 32.97 19.93 4.10
C LEU A 128 34.32 19.62 4.73
N LYS A 129 34.88 20.54 5.52
CA LYS A 129 36.15 20.31 6.23
C LYS A 129 36.06 19.14 7.22
N LEU A 130 34.95 19.02 7.95
CA LEU A 130 34.75 17.90 8.89
C LEU A 130 34.67 16.57 8.15
N GLN A 131 33.93 16.50 7.05
CA GLN A 131 33.81 15.29 6.23
C GLN A 131 35.14 14.90 5.59
N LEU A 132 35.90 15.87 5.08
CA LEU A 132 37.24 15.61 4.54
C LEU A 132 38.20 15.07 5.61
N GLN A 133 38.15 15.63 6.83
CA GLN A 133 38.98 15.13 7.93
C GLN A 133 38.61 13.68 8.28
N GLU A 134 37.31 13.37 8.37
CA GLU A 134 36.84 12.00 8.61
C GLU A 134 37.33 11.02 7.53
N LEU A 135 37.31 11.42 6.26
CA LEU A 135 37.79 10.58 5.15
C LEU A 135 39.31 10.36 5.20
N VAL A 136 40.09 11.38 5.56
CA VAL A 136 41.56 11.27 5.76
C VAL A 136 41.85 10.36 6.95
N ASP A 137 41.16 10.54 8.07
CA ASP A 137 41.35 9.74 9.28
C ASP A 137 41.02 8.26 9.03
N LYS A 138 40.06 7.98 8.14
CA LYS A 138 39.70 6.62 7.69
C LYS A 138 40.59 6.09 6.54
N GLY A 139 41.49 6.92 6.01
CA GLY A 139 42.44 6.54 4.95
C GLY A 139 41.80 6.34 3.57
N PHE A 140 40.67 6.99 3.29
CA PHE A 140 40.01 6.91 1.98
C PHE A 140 40.60 7.87 0.94
N ILE A 141 41.22 8.97 1.39
CA ILE A 141 41.79 10.06 0.56
C ILE A 141 43.14 10.51 1.09
#